data_AF-A0A1Q3CD42-F1
#
_entry.id   AF-A0A1Q3CD42-F1
#
_cell.length_a   1.000
_cell.length_b   1.000
_cell.length_c   1.000
_cell.angle_alpha   90.00
_cell.angle_beta   90.00
_cell.angle_gamma   90.00
#
_symmetry.space_group_name_H-M   'P 1'
#
loop_
_entity.id
_entity.type
_entity.pdbx_description
1 polymer ?
#
loop_
_entity_poly.entity_id
_entity_poly.type
_entity_poly.pdbx_seq_one_letter_code
_entity_poly.pdbx_strand_id
1 'polypeptide(L)'
;MHGESIHALYGHRVIYDAGLGRLAFVKKVLRAGRWCWPPNFEDLIEIQRRVQDIPISLSPDSIFWETVGNSFSTKMAWQGIRSQSSEALWHNLVWHPSRIPKHAFCLWLAILAAHKTRDKLLAIGVLQSASCVFYCGAMESLEHIYFQCPYTENIWKAVFAKCNIYRPIFH
;
A
#
# COMPACT_ATOMS: atom_id res chain seq x y z
N MET A 1 -20.51 -12.77 3.91
CA MET A 1 -21.03 -11.39 4.04
C MET A 1 -19.90 -10.52 4.55
N HIS A 2 -19.49 -9.52 3.78
CA HIS A 2 -18.37 -8.65 4.15
C HIS A 2 -18.92 -7.45 4.95
N GLY A 3 -18.79 -7.50 6.28
CA GLY A 3 -18.74 -6.30 7.13
C GLY A 3 -20.04 -5.70 7.70
N GLU A 4 -21.24 -6.09 7.25
CA GLU A 4 -22.49 -5.53 7.79
C GLU A 4 -22.96 -6.26 9.06
N SER A 5 -23.43 -5.49 10.07
CA SER A 5 -23.91 -6.03 11.34
C SER A 5 -25.31 -6.64 11.21
N ILE A 6 -25.66 -7.59 12.09
CA ILE A 6 -27.01 -8.21 12.12
C ILE A 6 -28.12 -7.15 12.30
N HIS A 7 -27.90 -6.14 13.14
CA HIS A 7 -28.90 -5.08 13.34
C HIS A 7 -29.01 -4.11 12.15
N ALA A 8 -27.97 -3.97 11.33
CA ALA A 8 -28.07 -3.19 10.09
C ALA A 8 -28.93 -3.92 9.05
N LEU A 9 -28.86 -5.25 9.01
CA LEU A 9 -29.60 -6.09 8.07
C LEU A 9 -31.06 -6.33 8.49
N TYR A 10 -31.31 -6.52 9.79
CA TYR A 10 -32.61 -6.98 10.33
C TYR A 10 -33.28 -5.95 11.28
N GLY A 11 -32.65 -4.80 11.47
CA GLY A 11 -33.10 -3.80 12.43
C GLY A 11 -32.85 -4.19 13.89
N HIS A 12 -33.14 -3.27 14.82
CA HIS A 12 -32.94 -3.50 16.26
C HIS A 12 -33.92 -4.51 16.87
N ARG A 13 -35.07 -4.74 16.23
CA ARG A 13 -36.13 -5.63 16.73
C ARG A 13 -35.64 -7.08 16.87
N VAL A 14 -34.80 -7.53 15.95
CA VAL A 14 -34.22 -8.89 15.94
C VAL A 14 -33.47 -9.24 17.23
N ILE A 15 -32.89 -8.24 17.92
CA ILE A 15 -32.18 -8.43 19.19
C ILE A 15 -33.18 -8.76 20.31
N TYR A 16 -34.30 -8.04 20.35
CA TYR A 16 -35.39 -8.26 21.30
C TYR A 16 -36.10 -9.59 21.04
N ASP A 17 -36.40 -9.86 19.78
CA ASP A 17 -37.09 -11.07 19.32
C ASP A 17 -36.28 -12.34 19.63
N ALA A 18 -34.95 -12.25 19.62
CA ALA A 18 -34.07 -13.35 20.03
C ALA A 18 -34.11 -13.64 21.55
N GLY A 19 -34.76 -12.79 22.36
CA GLY A 19 -34.74 -12.89 23.82
C GLY A 19 -33.36 -12.65 24.43
N LEU A 20 -32.45 -12.00 23.67
CA LEU A 20 -31.08 -11.73 24.08
C LEU A 20 -30.98 -10.29 24.58
N GLY A 21 -30.39 -10.10 25.75
CA GLY A 21 -30.05 -8.76 26.20
C GLY A 21 -29.03 -8.08 25.27
N ARG A 22 -29.00 -6.75 25.24
CA ARG A 22 -28.07 -5.96 24.39
C ARG A 22 -26.58 -6.31 24.61
N LEU A 23 -26.24 -6.87 25.77
CA LEU A 23 -24.89 -7.30 26.16
C LEU A 23 -24.71 -8.83 26.10
N ALA A 24 -25.62 -9.55 25.43
CA ALA A 24 -25.51 -11.00 25.27
C ALA A 24 -24.30 -11.36 24.40
N PHE A 25 -23.45 -12.24 24.92
CA PHE A 25 -22.37 -12.83 24.14
C PHE A 25 -22.93 -13.77 23.07
N VAL A 26 -22.23 -13.85 21.93
CA VAL A 26 -22.50 -14.82 20.86
C VAL A 26 -22.60 -16.25 21.39
N LYS A 27 -21.84 -16.59 22.44
CA LYS A 27 -21.92 -17.89 23.13
C LYS A 27 -23.35 -18.30 23.54
N LYS A 28 -24.28 -17.37 23.79
CA LYS A 28 -25.68 -17.71 24.13
C LYS A 28 -26.45 -18.38 22.99
N VAL A 29 -26.09 -18.09 21.75
CA VAL A 29 -26.67 -18.71 20.55
C VAL A 29 -25.80 -19.86 20.02
N LEU A 30 -24.84 -20.34 20.81
CA LEU A 30 -23.99 -21.48 20.48
C LEU A 30 -24.30 -22.66 21.40
N ARG A 31 -24.67 -23.81 20.84
CA ARG A 31 -24.84 -25.07 21.59
C ARG A 31 -24.11 -26.19 20.87
N ALA A 32 -23.26 -26.91 21.60
CA ALA A 32 -22.49 -28.06 21.09
C ALA A 32 -21.76 -27.78 19.75
N GLY A 33 -21.12 -26.60 19.63
CA GLY A 33 -20.38 -26.21 18.42
C GLY A 33 -21.27 -25.87 17.22
N ARG A 34 -22.57 -25.62 17.42
CA ARG A 34 -23.51 -25.19 16.37
C ARG A 34 -24.23 -23.92 16.76
N TRP A 35 -24.59 -23.13 15.74
CA TRP A 35 -25.49 -22.00 15.88
C TRP A 35 -26.91 -22.50 16.22
N CYS A 36 -27.53 -21.87 17.21
CA CYS A 36 -28.85 -22.21 17.75
C CYS A 36 -29.60 -20.92 18.07
N TRP A 37 -30.10 -20.27 17.02
CA TRP A 37 -31.04 -19.16 17.15
C TRP A 37 -32.46 -19.66 17.45
N PRO A 38 -33.25 -18.90 18.24
CA PRO A 38 -34.60 -19.32 18.55
C PRO A 38 -35.49 -19.20 17.29
N PRO A 39 -36.30 -20.23 16.97
CA PRO A 39 -37.10 -20.28 15.74
C PRO A 39 -38.47 -19.58 15.88
N ASN A 40 -38.55 -18.58 16.75
CA ASN A 40 -39.80 -17.93 17.13
C ASN A 40 -40.25 -16.83 16.15
N PHE A 41 -39.34 -16.31 15.33
CA PHE A 41 -39.62 -15.27 14.34
C PHE A 41 -38.93 -15.58 13.00
N GLU A 42 -39.51 -15.13 11.89
CA GLU A 42 -38.98 -15.39 10.54
C GLU A 42 -37.53 -14.92 10.37
N ASP A 43 -37.21 -13.71 10.85
CA ASP A 43 -35.85 -13.15 10.76
C ASP A 43 -34.80 -14.07 11.43
N LEU A 44 -35.16 -14.69 12.56
CA LEU A 44 -34.25 -15.57 13.30
C LEU A 44 -34.09 -16.94 12.65
N ILE A 45 -35.15 -17.43 12.01
CA ILE A 45 -35.09 -18.65 11.16
C ILE A 45 -34.18 -18.39 9.96
N GLU A 46 -34.28 -17.21 9.35
CA GLU A 46 -33.41 -16.83 8.24
C GLU A 46 -31.96 -16.69 8.68
N ILE A 47 -31.70 -16.02 9.81
CA ILE A 47 -30.37 -15.93 10.41
C ILE A 47 -29.82 -17.33 10.67
N GLN A 48 -30.60 -18.24 11.28
CA GLN A 48 -30.18 -19.63 11.53
C GLN A 48 -29.75 -20.34 10.23
N ARG A 49 -30.52 -20.17 9.14
CA ARG A 49 -30.20 -20.74 7.83
C ARG A 49 -28.92 -20.15 7.25
N ARG A 50 -28.69 -18.84 7.41
CA ARG A 50 -27.49 -18.16 6.90
C ARG A 50 -26.22 -18.53 7.67
N VAL A 51 -26.32 -18.78 8.97
CA VAL A 51 -25.16 -19.10 9.81
C VAL A 51 -24.81 -20.59 9.86
N GLN A 52 -25.68 -21.47 9.33
CA GLN A 52 -25.44 -22.93 9.33
C GLN A 52 -24.11 -23.33 8.68
N ASP A 53 -23.70 -22.62 7.64
CA ASP A 53 -22.46 -22.88 6.90
C ASP A 53 -21.23 -22.22 7.54
N ILE A 54 -21.38 -21.47 8.64
CA ILE A 54 -20.27 -20.82 9.35
C ILE A 54 -19.70 -21.80 10.37
N PRO A 55 -18.51 -22.38 10.13
CA PRO A 55 -17.92 -23.35 11.04
C PRO A 55 -17.54 -22.69 12.36
N ILE A 56 -17.91 -23.33 13.48
CA ILE A 56 -17.49 -22.91 14.82
C ILE A 56 -16.34 -23.81 15.24
N SER A 57 -15.16 -23.23 15.40
CA SER A 57 -14.03 -23.93 15.98
C SER A 57 -14.09 -23.87 17.51
N LEU A 58 -13.69 -24.96 18.16
CA LEU A 58 -13.42 -25.00 19.61
C LEU A 58 -11.96 -24.68 19.94
N SER A 59 -11.12 -24.49 18.92
CA SER A 59 -9.73 -24.05 19.11
C SER A 59 -9.69 -22.64 19.69
N PRO A 60 -8.63 -22.30 20.45
CA PRO A 60 -8.40 -20.92 20.86
C PRO A 60 -8.42 -19.96 19.66
N ASP A 61 -8.94 -18.75 19.88
CA ASP A 61 -8.95 -17.72 18.86
C ASP A 61 -7.53 -17.40 18.42
N SER A 62 -7.31 -17.43 17.11
CA SER A 62 -6.02 -17.15 16.48
C SER A 62 -6.25 -16.23 15.29
N ILE A 63 -5.39 -15.20 15.20
CA ILE A 63 -5.46 -14.22 14.11
C ILE A 63 -4.65 -14.79 12.94
N PHE A 64 -5.33 -14.97 11.81
CA PHE A 64 -4.72 -15.41 10.57
C PHE A 64 -4.76 -14.29 9.53
N TRP A 65 -3.81 -14.31 8.60
CA TRP A 65 -3.78 -13.37 7.48
C TRP A 65 -4.17 -14.08 6.19
N GLU A 66 -5.19 -13.57 5.49
CA GLU A 66 -5.83 -14.13 4.28
C GLU A 66 -6.49 -15.51 4.44
N THR A 67 -5.79 -16.48 5.01
CA THR A 67 -6.17 -17.90 5.05
C THR A 67 -6.00 -18.46 6.46
N VAL A 68 -7.02 -19.20 6.92
CA VAL A 68 -7.01 -19.85 8.24
C VAL A 68 -5.82 -20.80 8.35
N GLY A 69 -5.09 -20.74 9.48
CA GLY A 69 -3.91 -21.55 9.75
C GLY A 69 -2.58 -20.88 9.40
N ASN A 70 -2.56 -19.86 8.54
CA ASN A 70 -1.32 -19.18 8.15
C ASN A 70 -0.94 -18.07 9.13
N SER A 71 0.26 -18.18 9.72
CA SER A 71 0.83 -17.16 10.60
C SER A 71 1.12 -15.87 9.84
N PHE A 72 0.91 -14.72 10.46
CA PHE A 72 1.26 -13.44 9.85
C PHE A 72 2.76 -13.35 9.48
N SER A 73 3.04 -12.80 8.30
CA SER A 73 4.38 -12.28 7.97
C SER A 73 4.25 -10.99 7.18
N THR A 74 5.19 -10.07 7.36
CA THR A 74 5.25 -8.82 6.58
C THR A 74 5.31 -9.09 5.08
N LYS A 75 5.96 -10.19 4.67
CA LYS A 75 6.01 -10.62 3.26
C LYS A 75 4.62 -10.96 2.73
N MET A 76 3.85 -11.80 3.43
CA MET A 76 2.51 -12.17 2.98
C MET A 76 1.57 -10.97 3.01
N ALA A 77 1.62 -10.15 4.07
CA ALA A 77 0.85 -8.93 4.14
C ALA A 77 1.13 -7.99 2.96
N TRP A 78 2.40 -7.80 2.62
CA TRP A 78 2.80 -6.99 1.46
C TRP A 78 2.31 -7.57 0.13
N GLN A 79 2.38 -8.89 -0.03
CA GLN A 79 1.91 -9.57 -1.25
C GLN A 79 0.39 -9.49 -1.42
N GLY A 80 -0.36 -9.52 -0.31
CA GLY A 80 -1.82 -9.40 -0.30
C GLY A 80 -2.35 -8.02 -0.64
N ILE A 81 -1.67 -6.96 -0.18
CA ILE A 81 -2.13 -5.58 -0.40
C ILE A 81 -1.61 -4.95 -1.69
N ARG A 82 -0.48 -5.45 -2.23
CA ARG A 82 0.12 -4.85 -3.42
C ARG A 82 -0.60 -5.32 -4.68
N SER A 83 -0.76 -4.42 -5.64
CA SER A 83 -1.01 -4.82 -7.02
C SER A 83 0.27 -5.44 -7.60
N GLN A 84 0.19 -6.65 -8.14
CA GLN A 84 1.33 -7.28 -8.79
C GLN A 84 1.59 -6.61 -10.15
N SER A 85 2.77 -6.03 -10.33
CA SER A 85 3.26 -5.52 -11.61
C SER A 85 4.40 -6.39 -12.12
N SER A 86 4.64 -6.32 -13.44
CA SER A 86 5.86 -6.89 -14.02
C SER A 86 7.10 -6.23 -13.43
N GLU A 87 8.18 -7.00 -13.40
CA GLU A 87 9.47 -6.51 -12.97
C GLU A 87 10.00 -5.47 -13.95
N ALA A 88 10.42 -4.31 -13.43
CA ALA A 88 10.95 -3.24 -14.25
C ALA A 88 12.35 -3.60 -14.76
N LEU A 89 12.62 -3.47 -16.05
CA LEU A 89 13.93 -3.82 -16.64
C LEU A 89 15.11 -3.09 -15.97
N TRP A 90 14.89 -1.89 -15.45
CA TRP A 90 15.90 -1.08 -14.76
C TRP A 90 16.06 -1.41 -13.27
N HIS A 91 15.29 -2.34 -12.70
CA HIS A 91 15.30 -2.59 -11.24
C HIS A 91 16.70 -2.96 -10.74
N ASN A 92 17.44 -3.79 -11.49
CA ASN A 92 18.79 -4.20 -11.13
C ASN A 92 19.80 -3.04 -11.15
N LEU A 93 19.57 -2.01 -11.97
CA LEU A 93 20.41 -0.82 -11.98
C LEU A 93 20.25 -0.02 -10.67
N VAL A 94 19.05 0.00 -10.11
CA VAL A 94 18.72 0.78 -8.91
C VAL A 94 18.97 -0.02 -7.62
N TRP A 95 18.54 -1.27 -7.61
CA TRP A 95 18.41 -2.10 -6.41
C TRP A 95 19.51 -3.19 -6.30
N HIS A 96 20.69 -2.98 -6.91
CA HIS A 96 21.82 -3.92 -6.84
C HIS A 96 22.39 -4.11 -5.40
N PRO A 97 23.08 -5.22 -5.11
CA PRO A 97 23.53 -5.54 -3.74
C PRO A 97 24.48 -4.50 -3.13
N SER A 98 25.41 -3.97 -3.91
CA SER A 98 26.42 -2.99 -3.45
C SER A 98 25.95 -1.53 -3.46
N ARG A 99 24.64 -1.28 -3.49
CA ARG A 99 24.10 0.08 -3.63
C ARG A 99 24.20 0.86 -2.32
N ILE A 100 24.40 2.17 -2.46
CA ILE A 100 24.18 3.11 -1.36
C ILE A 100 22.68 3.47 -1.36
N PRO A 101 21.91 3.18 -0.29
CA PRO A 101 20.46 3.37 -0.28
C PRO A 101 20.00 4.77 -0.70
N LYS A 102 20.71 5.81 -0.26
CA LYS A 102 20.42 7.20 -0.65
C LYS A 102 20.54 7.42 -2.16
N HIS A 103 21.59 6.91 -2.78
CA HIS A 103 21.81 7.07 -4.22
C HIS A 103 20.81 6.25 -5.03
N ALA A 104 20.53 5.02 -4.61
CA ALA A 104 19.50 4.18 -5.22
C ALA A 104 18.14 4.86 -5.19
N PHE A 105 17.75 5.46 -4.05
CA PHE A 105 16.51 6.21 -3.93
C PHE A 105 16.47 7.43 -4.86
N CYS A 106 17.55 8.22 -4.93
CA CYS A 106 17.63 9.35 -5.85
C CYS A 106 17.54 8.91 -7.33
N LEU A 107 18.20 7.81 -7.70
CA LEU A 107 18.17 7.26 -9.06
C LEU A 107 16.78 6.72 -9.41
N TRP A 108 16.14 6.01 -8.48
CA TRP A 108 14.77 5.53 -8.63
C TRP A 108 13.80 6.67 -8.94
N LEU A 109 13.87 7.76 -8.16
CA LEU A 109 13.08 8.96 -8.39
C LEU A 109 13.42 9.65 -9.72
N ALA A 110 14.67 9.59 -10.17
CA ALA A 110 15.07 10.15 -11.47
C ALA A 110 14.46 9.36 -12.63
N ILE A 111 14.52 8.03 -12.58
CA ILE A 111 13.92 7.15 -13.60
C ILE A 111 12.41 7.34 -13.68
N LEU A 112 11.73 7.50 -12.54
CA LEU A 112 10.28 7.74 -12.49
C LEU A 112 9.89 9.20 -12.76
N ALA A 113 10.84 10.08 -13.05
CA ALA A 113 10.63 11.53 -13.12
C ALA A 113 9.81 12.07 -11.93
N ALA A 114 10.08 11.57 -10.72
CA ALA A 114 9.31 11.83 -9.50
C ALA A 114 10.00 12.80 -8.52
N HIS A 115 11.19 13.33 -8.87
CA HIS A 115 11.82 14.39 -8.09
C HIS A 115 10.94 15.65 -8.06
N LYS A 116 10.95 16.34 -6.90
CA LYS A 116 10.29 17.63 -6.67
C LYS A 116 11.19 18.78 -7.12
N THR A 117 11.45 18.83 -8.41
CA THR A 117 12.20 19.93 -9.05
C THR A 117 11.40 21.23 -9.03
N ARG A 118 12.07 22.39 -9.08
CA ARG A 118 11.39 23.68 -8.93
C ARG A 118 10.39 23.97 -10.05
N ASP A 119 10.57 23.45 -11.27
CA ASP A 119 9.56 23.51 -12.34
C ASP A 119 8.22 22.91 -11.90
N LYS A 120 8.23 21.73 -11.28
CA LYS A 120 7.02 21.08 -10.75
C LYS A 120 6.44 21.84 -9.56
N LEU A 121 7.30 22.33 -8.67
CA LEU A 121 6.87 23.11 -7.51
C LEU A 121 6.24 24.45 -7.91
N LEU A 122 6.77 25.09 -8.97
CA LEU A 122 6.18 26.27 -9.58
C LEU A 122 4.81 25.93 -10.20
N ALA A 123 4.70 24.82 -10.93
CA ALA A 123 3.46 24.40 -11.57
C ALA A 123 2.31 24.15 -10.57
N ILE A 124 2.62 23.71 -9.35
CA ILE A 124 1.64 23.53 -8.26
C ILE A 124 1.49 24.77 -7.35
N GLY A 125 2.11 25.90 -7.69
CA GLY A 125 1.99 27.16 -6.96
C GLY A 125 2.73 27.24 -5.62
N VAL A 126 3.65 26.31 -5.34
CA VAL A 126 4.47 26.31 -4.10
C VAL A 126 5.62 27.31 -4.18
N LEU A 127 6.18 27.52 -5.38
CA LEU A 127 7.26 28.47 -5.63
C LEU A 127 6.79 29.58 -6.58
N GLN A 128 7.46 30.73 -6.51
CA GLN A 128 7.22 31.87 -7.41
C GLN A 128 8.18 31.88 -8.62
N SER A 129 9.26 31.11 -8.55
CA SER A 129 10.24 30.97 -9.64
C SER A 129 10.79 29.54 -9.66
N ALA A 130 11.06 29.06 -10.87
CA ALA A 130 11.74 27.80 -11.13
C ALA A 130 13.21 28.01 -11.53
N SER A 131 13.85 29.11 -11.18
CA SER A 131 15.28 29.31 -11.49
C SER A 131 16.14 28.17 -10.92
N CYS A 132 17.11 27.71 -11.70
CA CYS A 132 18.06 26.67 -11.31
C CYS A 132 18.74 26.96 -9.98
N VAL A 133 18.80 25.98 -9.08
CA VAL A 133 19.48 26.08 -7.78
C VAL A 133 20.98 26.41 -7.89
N PHE A 134 21.61 26.10 -9.01
CA PHE A 134 23.02 26.42 -9.27
C PHE A 134 23.21 27.80 -9.92
N TYR A 135 22.14 28.61 -10.04
CA TYR A 135 22.18 29.98 -10.55
C TYR A 135 22.79 30.12 -11.96
N CYS A 136 22.65 29.11 -12.81
CA CYS A 136 23.17 29.13 -14.18
C CYS A 136 22.29 29.90 -15.20
N GLY A 137 21.21 30.56 -14.75
CA GLY A 137 20.32 31.34 -15.60
C GLY A 137 19.17 30.58 -16.28
N ALA A 138 19.16 29.25 -16.24
CA ALA A 138 18.08 28.42 -16.77
C ALA A 138 17.04 28.03 -15.71
N MET A 139 15.92 27.44 -16.14
CA MET A 139 14.92 26.83 -15.25
C MET A 139 15.36 25.45 -14.75
N GLU A 140 15.01 25.13 -13.52
CA GLU A 140 15.28 23.86 -12.87
C GLU A 140 14.24 22.80 -13.31
N SER A 141 14.66 21.92 -14.21
CA SER A 141 13.99 20.66 -14.47
C SER A 141 14.89 19.48 -14.06
N LEU A 142 14.34 18.27 -14.05
CA LEU A 142 15.12 17.07 -13.77
C LEU A 142 16.25 16.89 -14.79
N GLU A 143 15.92 17.02 -16.07
CA GLU A 143 16.90 16.90 -17.17
C GLU A 143 17.95 18.00 -17.09
N HIS A 144 17.54 19.22 -16.71
CA HIS A 144 18.47 20.32 -16.52
C HIS A 144 19.46 20.03 -15.38
N ILE A 145 18.99 19.67 -14.19
CA ILE A 145 19.87 19.40 -13.05
C ILE A 145 20.85 18.27 -13.37
N TYR A 146 20.39 17.19 -14.00
CA TYR A 146 21.26 16.03 -14.21
C TYR A 146 22.13 16.15 -15.45
N PHE A 147 21.71 16.80 -16.53
CA PHE A 147 22.40 16.67 -17.82
C PHE A 147 22.74 17.99 -18.52
N GLN A 148 21.96 19.06 -18.33
CA GLN A 148 22.12 20.30 -19.11
C GLN A 148 22.72 21.47 -18.30
N CYS A 149 22.72 21.40 -16.97
CA CYS A 149 23.24 22.48 -16.14
C CYS A 149 24.78 22.53 -16.26
N PRO A 150 25.38 23.70 -16.59
CA PRO A 150 26.83 23.83 -16.70
C PRO A 150 27.58 23.38 -15.44
N TYR A 151 26.97 23.56 -14.27
CA TYR A 151 27.54 23.11 -12.99
C TYR A 151 27.67 21.58 -12.93
N THR A 152 26.58 20.85 -13.23
CA THR A 152 26.59 19.38 -13.17
C THR A 152 27.26 18.74 -14.37
N GLU A 153 27.28 19.43 -15.52
CA GLU A 153 28.09 19.05 -16.68
C GLU A 153 29.57 18.92 -16.30
N ASN A 154 30.12 19.88 -15.55
CA ASN A 154 31.50 19.82 -15.07
C ASN A 154 31.75 18.63 -14.14
N ILE A 155 30.77 18.27 -13.31
CA ILE A 155 30.84 17.08 -12.45
C ILE A 155 30.88 15.81 -13.32
N TRP A 156 30.01 15.71 -14.34
CA TRP A 156 30.00 14.56 -15.25
C TRP A 156 31.29 14.43 -16.03
N LYS A 157 31.86 15.53 -16.54
CA LYS A 157 33.18 15.53 -17.18
C LYS A 157 34.24 14.93 -16.27
N ALA A 158 34.27 15.33 -15.00
CA ALA A 158 35.22 14.79 -14.03
C ALA A 158 35.00 13.30 -13.73
N VAL A 159 33.75 12.86 -13.59
CA VAL A 159 33.38 11.45 -13.38
C VAL A 159 33.78 10.60 -14.60
N PHE A 160 33.43 11.04 -15.80
CA PHE A 160 33.76 10.34 -17.04
C PHE A 160 35.27 10.23 -17.26
N ALA A 161 36.02 11.29 -16.98
CA ALA A 161 37.47 11.25 -17.02
C ALA A 161 38.06 10.21 -16.05
N LYS A 162 37.52 10.12 -14.82
CA LYS A 162 37.95 9.10 -13.85
C LYS A 162 37.61 7.67 -14.28
N CYS A 163 36.54 7.49 -15.04
CA CYS A 163 36.11 6.19 -15.54
C CYS A 163 36.71 5.84 -16.91
N ASN A 164 37.58 6.67 -17.48
CA ASN A 164 38.09 6.55 -18.86
C ASN A 164 36.96 6.43 -19.91
N ILE A 165 35.87 7.15 -19.70
CA ILE A 165 34.72 7.19 -20.62
C ILE A 165 34.81 8.49 -21.42
N TYR A 166 34.84 8.39 -22.74
CA TYR A 166 34.75 9.55 -23.63
C TYR A 166 33.36 9.57 -24.26
N ARG A 167 32.47 10.38 -23.69
CA ARG A 167 31.12 10.59 -24.21
C ARG A 167 30.94 12.07 -24.54
N PRO A 168 30.49 12.44 -25.74
CA PRO A 168 30.01 13.79 -25.98
C PRO A 168 28.78 13.98 -25.09
N ILE A 169 28.83 14.99 -24.21
CA ILE A 169 27.65 15.40 -23.46
C ILE A 169 26.75 16.09 -24.48
N PHE A 170 25.61 15.46 -24.80
CA PHE A 170 24.68 16.01 -25.78
C PHE A 170 24.05 17.29 -25.22
N HIS A 171 24.20 18.39 -25.96
CA HIS A 171 23.49 19.65 -25.75
C HIS A 171 22.12 19.61 -26.41
#